data_AF-A0AA35WZE4-F1
#
_entry.id   AF-A0AA35WZE4-F1
#
_cell.length_a   1.000
_cell.length_b   1.000
_cell.length_c   1.000
_cell.angle_alpha   90.00
_cell.angle_beta   90.00
_cell.angle_gamma   90.00
#
_symmetry.space_group_name_H-M   'P 1'
#
loop_
_entity.id
_entity.type
_entity.pdbx_description
1 polymer ?
#
loop_
_entity_poly.entity_id
_entity_poly.type
_entity_poly.pdbx_seq_one_letter_code
_entity_poly.pdbx_strand_id
1 'polypeptide(L)'
;MRTTCISEWPARRADRLIGVVINERTEYQGTAVETEFIPALEALGIRALGVVPEDRKLVSSTIDQIVEHLDGRYLEGSEYGDRIIEHFLVGGMGLDSGTLYFGIREDKAVIVRGDRPDIQMAALHTRHPA
;
A
#
# COMPACT_ATOMS: atom_id res chain seq x y z
N MET A 1 16.79 -5.20 0.71
CA MET A 1 17.43 -4.06 0.02
C MET A 1 18.93 -4.36 -0.09
N ARG A 2 19.56 -4.31 -1.27
CA ARG A 2 21.01 -4.58 -1.41
C ARG A 2 21.78 -3.27 -1.28
N THR A 3 22.44 -3.05 -0.15
CA THR A 3 23.22 -1.83 0.17
C THR A 3 24.49 -1.68 -0.67
N THR A 4 24.88 -2.72 -1.40
CA THR A 4 26.16 -2.82 -2.15
C THR A 4 26.33 -1.76 -3.25
N CYS A 5 25.25 -1.14 -3.74
CA CYS A 5 25.32 -0.10 -4.77
C CYS A 5 25.48 1.32 -4.19
N ILE A 6 25.13 1.52 -2.91
CA ILE A 6 25.10 2.84 -2.26
C ILE A 6 26.49 3.24 -1.73
N SER A 7 27.36 2.27 -1.45
CA SER A 7 28.72 2.52 -0.93
C SER A 7 29.61 3.32 -1.87
N GLU A 8 29.33 3.37 -3.18
CA GLU A 8 30.10 4.16 -4.15
C GLU A 8 29.71 5.65 -4.20
N TRP A 9 28.58 6.03 -3.59
CA TRP A 9 28.03 7.38 -3.72
C TRP A 9 28.92 8.47 -3.09
N PRO A 10 29.54 8.25 -1.92
CA PRO A 10 30.50 9.21 -1.37
C PRO A 10 31.67 9.43 -2.32
N ALA A 11 32.19 8.39 -2.97
CA ALA A 11 33.32 8.53 -3.90
C ALA A 11 32.96 9.25 -5.20
N ARG A 12 31.74 9.04 -5.72
CA ARG A 12 31.31 9.61 -7.01
C ARG A 12 30.75 11.03 -6.92
N ARG A 13 30.27 11.46 -5.73
CA ARG A 13 29.52 12.72 -5.54
C ARG A 13 29.84 13.43 -4.22
N ALA A 14 31.04 13.23 -3.67
CA ALA A 14 31.46 13.71 -2.35
C ALA A 14 31.16 15.21 -2.12
N ASP A 15 31.31 16.01 -3.17
CA ASP A 15 31.17 17.46 -3.17
C ASP A 15 29.72 17.96 -3.27
N ARG A 16 28.77 17.07 -3.60
CA ARG A 16 27.36 17.43 -3.88
C ARG A 16 26.33 16.61 -3.09
N LEU A 17 26.76 15.56 -2.39
CA LEU A 17 25.88 14.71 -1.60
C LEU A 17 25.77 15.22 -0.17
N ILE A 18 24.65 15.87 0.17
CA ILE A 18 24.37 16.38 1.51
C ILE A 18 23.81 15.29 2.44
N GLY A 19 23.16 14.28 1.87
CA GLY A 19 22.56 13.15 2.58
C GLY A 19 21.48 12.47 1.75
N VAL A 20 20.76 11.54 2.38
CA VAL A 20 19.69 10.74 1.74
C VAL A 20 18.39 10.84 2.51
N VAL A 21 17.28 10.79 1.78
CA VAL A 21 15.94 10.59 2.36
C VAL A 21 15.51 9.16 2.04
N ILE A 22 15.05 8.44 3.05
CA ILE A 22 14.57 7.07 2.91
C ILE A 22 13.06 7.15 2.69
N ASN A 23 12.61 6.83 1.48
CA ASN A 23 11.18 6.81 1.14
C ASN A 23 10.58 5.41 1.32
N GLU A 24 9.25 5.33 1.39
CA GLU A 24 8.49 4.06 1.38
C GLU A 24 8.73 3.20 2.64
N ARG A 25 8.86 3.84 3.81
CA ARG A 25 8.97 3.09 5.07
C ARG A 25 7.60 2.52 5.44
N THR A 26 7.39 1.25 5.15
CA THR A 26 6.20 0.50 5.60
C THR A 26 6.11 0.49 7.14
N GLU A 27 4.93 0.24 7.70
CA GLU A 27 4.71 0.16 9.16
C GLU A 27 5.64 -0.86 9.86
N TYR A 28 5.87 -2.01 9.21
CA TYR A 28 6.66 -3.11 9.78
C TYR A 28 8.18 -2.93 9.65
N GLN A 29 8.63 -1.95 8.86
CA GLN A 29 10.05 -1.71 8.61
C GLN A 29 10.69 -0.70 9.56
N GLY A 30 9.91 -0.06 10.45
CA GLY A 30 10.42 0.98 11.36
C GLY A 30 11.70 0.58 12.09
N THR A 31 11.65 -0.56 12.80
CA THR A 31 12.82 -1.07 13.54
C THR A 31 14.00 -1.33 12.63
N ALA A 32 13.81 -2.04 11.50
CA ALA A 32 14.92 -2.37 10.59
C ALA A 32 15.57 -1.11 9.98
N VAL A 33 14.76 -0.09 9.66
CA VAL A 33 15.28 1.19 9.15
C VAL A 33 16.13 1.90 10.21
N GLU A 34 15.66 1.94 11.46
CA GLU A 34 16.35 2.61 12.55
C GLU A 34 17.58 1.85 13.06
N THR A 35 17.53 0.52 13.13
CA THR A 35 18.59 -0.29 13.76
C THR A 35 19.61 -0.86 12.77
N GLU A 36 19.26 -0.99 11.49
CA GLU A 36 20.14 -1.58 10.48
C GLU A 36 20.49 -0.57 9.38
N PHE A 37 19.47 0.05 8.77
CA PHE A 37 19.69 0.81 7.54
C PHE A 37 20.33 2.18 7.76
N ILE A 38 19.81 2.99 8.69
CA ILE A 38 20.40 4.29 9.04
C ILE A 38 21.84 4.11 9.55
N PRO A 39 22.12 3.22 10.53
CA PRO A 39 23.49 3.00 11.00
C PRO A 39 24.44 2.53 9.89
N ALA A 40 23.97 1.68 8.97
CA ALA A 40 24.79 1.24 7.83
C ALA A 40 25.13 2.38 6.87
N LEU A 41 24.21 3.32 6.63
CA LEU A 41 24.47 4.50 5.81
C LEU A 41 25.45 5.46 6.49
N GLU A 42 25.28 5.69 7.79
CA GLU A 42 26.17 6.55 8.57
C GLU A 42 27.59 5.98 8.64
N ALA A 43 27.73 4.65 8.76
CA ALA A 43 29.03 3.98 8.69
C ALA A 43 29.73 4.16 7.33
N LEU A 44 28.98 4.43 6.26
CA LEU A 44 29.49 4.77 4.92
C LEU A 44 29.74 6.28 4.74
N GLY A 45 29.56 7.10 5.79
CA GLY A 45 29.69 8.55 5.73
C GLY A 45 28.51 9.25 5.05
N ILE A 46 27.39 8.56 4.87
CA ILE A 46 26.18 9.10 4.23
C ILE A 46 25.19 9.49 5.33
N ARG A 47 24.87 10.78 5.41
CA ARG A 47 23.91 11.30 6.38
C ARG A 47 22.48 10.93 5.98
N ALA A 48 21.72 10.30 6.88
CA ALA A 48 20.27 10.21 6.74
C ALA A 48 19.63 11.55 7.12
N LEU A 49 18.88 12.16 6.21
CA LEU A 49 18.18 13.43 6.43
C LEU A 49 16.79 13.23 7.02
N GLY A 50 16.20 12.06 6.80
CA GLY A 50 14.89 11.70 7.31
C GLY A 50 14.34 10.43 6.66
N VAL A 51 13.24 9.96 7.24
CA VAL A 51 12.47 8.82 6.76
C VAL A 51 11.06 9.29 6.46
N VAL A 52 10.58 9.01 5.25
CA VAL A 52 9.21 9.28 4.83
C VAL A 52 8.42 7.97 4.95
N PRO A 53 7.39 7.92 5.81
CA PRO A 53 6.53 6.74 5.91
C PRO A 53 5.76 6.55 4.60
N GLU A 54 5.45 5.30 4.29
CA GLU A 54 4.51 4.99 3.23
C GLU A 54 3.12 5.56 3.59
N ASP A 55 2.48 6.23 2.61
CA ASP A 55 1.09 6.64 2.70
C ASP A 55 0.27 5.79 1.73
N ARG A 56 -0.66 5.00 2.27
CA ARG A 56 -1.51 4.10 1.47
C ARG A 56 -2.22 4.83 0.35
N LYS A 57 -2.68 6.06 0.56
CA LYS A 57 -3.40 6.84 -0.47
C LYS A 57 -2.54 7.10 -1.69
N LEU A 58 -1.25 7.33 -1.48
CA LEU A 58 -0.30 7.63 -2.56
C LEU A 58 0.07 6.40 -3.40
N VAL A 59 -0.13 5.19 -2.88
CA VAL A 59 0.21 3.91 -3.55
C VAL A 59 -1.05 3.17 -4.04
N SER A 60 -2.24 3.72 -3.76
CA SER A 60 -3.51 3.09 -4.07
C SER A 60 -3.92 3.31 -5.54
N SER A 61 -4.78 2.41 -6.04
CA SER A 61 -5.33 2.49 -7.40
C SER A 61 -6.77 3.00 -7.38
N THR A 62 -7.15 3.71 -8.43
CA THR A 62 -8.56 4.07 -8.69
C THR A 62 -9.34 2.86 -9.21
N ILE A 63 -10.67 2.91 -9.11
CA ILE A 63 -11.53 1.86 -9.67
C ILE A 63 -11.32 1.75 -11.19
N ASP A 64 -11.22 2.87 -11.90
CA ASP A 64 -10.99 2.89 -13.35
C ASP A 64 -9.69 2.19 -13.75
N GLN A 65 -8.60 2.43 -13.01
CA GLN A 65 -7.33 1.75 -13.26
C GLN A 65 -7.45 0.23 -13.10
N ILE A 66 -8.25 -0.24 -12.14
CA ILE A 66 -8.48 -1.67 -11.93
C ILE A 66 -9.32 -2.24 -13.07
N VAL A 67 -10.37 -1.55 -13.49
CA VAL A 67 -11.24 -1.97 -14.59
C VAL A 67 -10.43 -2.05 -15.90
N GLU A 68 -9.59 -1.06 -16.18
CA GLU A 68 -8.68 -1.07 -17.33
C GLU A 68 -7.68 -2.22 -17.24
N HIS A 69 -7.06 -2.44 -16.08
CA HIS A 69 -6.04 -3.48 -15.91
C HIS A 69 -6.59 -4.91 -16.04
N LEU A 70 -7.84 -5.13 -15.62
CA LEU A 70 -8.48 -6.45 -15.63
C LEU A 70 -9.32 -6.74 -16.88
N ASP A 71 -9.38 -5.81 -17.83
CA ASP A 71 -10.37 -5.82 -18.92
C ASP A 71 -11.81 -6.03 -18.38
N GLY A 72 -12.09 -5.39 -17.24
CA GLY A 72 -13.32 -5.51 -16.49
C GLY A 72 -14.47 -4.69 -17.07
N ARG A 73 -15.64 -4.79 -16.45
CA ARG A 73 -16.78 -3.92 -16.75
C ARG A 73 -17.52 -3.55 -15.47
N TYR A 74 -18.06 -2.34 -15.46
CA TYR A 74 -19.01 -1.92 -14.44
C TYR A 74 -20.34 -2.65 -14.61
N LEU A 75 -20.87 -3.16 -13.50
CA LEU A 75 -22.28 -3.59 -13.41
C LEU A 75 -23.14 -2.47 -12.82
N GLU A 76 -22.56 -1.65 -11.95
CA GLU A 76 -23.14 -0.48 -11.31
C GLU A 76 -22.01 0.49 -10.90
N GLY A 77 -22.33 1.76 -10.63
CA GLY A 77 -21.42 2.68 -9.95
C GLY A 77 -20.26 3.22 -10.79
N SER A 78 -20.41 3.28 -12.11
CA SER A 78 -19.38 3.82 -13.01
C SER A 78 -19.03 5.29 -12.73
N GLU A 79 -19.93 6.04 -12.10
CA GLU A 79 -19.70 7.41 -11.65
C GLU A 79 -18.65 7.54 -10.53
N TYR A 80 -18.26 6.42 -9.90
CA TYR A 80 -17.25 6.37 -8.85
C TYR A 80 -15.87 5.93 -9.34
N GLY A 81 -15.64 5.92 -10.66
CA GLY A 81 -14.41 5.40 -11.27
C GLY A 81 -13.11 6.02 -10.74
N ASP A 82 -13.17 7.28 -10.33
CA ASP A 82 -12.04 8.05 -9.78
C ASP A 82 -11.78 7.79 -8.29
N ARG A 83 -12.66 7.06 -7.59
CA ARG A 83 -12.45 6.72 -6.18
C ARG A 83 -11.26 5.79 -6.01
N ILE A 84 -10.51 6.02 -4.94
CA ILE A 84 -9.30 5.28 -4.60
C ILE A 84 -9.65 4.07 -3.73
N ILE A 85 -9.00 2.94 -3.97
CA ILE A 85 -9.10 1.74 -3.14
C ILE A 85 -7.80 1.56 -2.36
N GLU A 86 -7.88 1.70 -1.04
CA GLU A 86 -6.76 1.51 -0.13
C GLU A 86 -6.56 0.05 0.31
N HIS A 87 -7.64 -0.73 0.33
CA HIS A 87 -7.63 -2.09 0.86
C HIS A 87 -8.31 -3.09 -0.07
N PHE A 88 -7.68 -4.25 -0.27
CA PHE A 88 -8.31 -5.38 -0.94
C PHE A 88 -8.59 -6.48 0.09
N LEU A 89 -9.85 -6.93 0.15
CA LEU A 89 -10.26 -8.05 0.98
C LEU A 89 -10.77 -9.18 0.09
N VAL A 90 -10.48 -10.43 0.46
CA VAL A 90 -10.87 -11.61 -0.33
C VAL A 90 -11.93 -12.39 0.43
N GLY A 91 -13.13 -12.44 -0.12
CA GLY A 91 -14.24 -13.21 0.46
C GLY A 91 -14.21 -14.67 0.01
N GLY A 92 -13.18 -15.41 0.43
CA GLY A 92 -13.01 -16.84 0.15
C GLY A 92 -13.57 -17.77 1.25
N MET A 93 -13.74 -17.27 2.48
CA MET A 93 -14.12 -18.09 3.64
C MET A 93 -15.65 -18.17 3.82
N GLY A 94 -16.12 -19.32 4.31
CA GLY A 94 -17.51 -19.56 4.67
C GLY A 94 -17.78 -19.38 6.17
N LEU A 95 -19.07 -19.11 6.48
CA LEU A 95 -19.77 -19.14 7.77
C LEU A 95 -19.42 -18.12 8.89
N ASP A 96 -18.30 -17.40 8.86
CA ASP A 96 -18.14 -16.24 9.76
C ASP A 96 -18.94 -15.04 9.26
N SER A 97 -19.35 -14.13 10.15
CA SER A 97 -20.12 -12.95 9.74
C SER A 97 -19.26 -12.08 8.82
N GLY A 98 -19.52 -12.13 7.51
CA GLY A 98 -18.78 -11.34 6.54
C GLY A 98 -18.76 -9.86 6.90
N THR A 99 -19.80 -9.35 7.58
CA THR A 99 -19.86 -7.97 8.10
C THR A 99 -18.72 -7.64 9.07
N LEU A 100 -18.33 -8.57 9.95
CA LEU A 100 -17.17 -8.36 10.84
C LEU A 100 -15.87 -8.31 10.03
N TYR A 101 -15.67 -9.28 9.14
CA TYR A 101 -14.45 -9.36 8.34
C TYR A 101 -14.29 -8.17 7.38
N PHE A 102 -15.33 -7.83 6.63
CA PHE A 102 -15.32 -6.68 5.72
C PHE A 102 -15.36 -5.34 6.46
N GLY A 103 -15.83 -5.33 7.71
CA GLY A 103 -15.88 -4.15 8.57
C GLY A 103 -14.52 -3.76 9.17
N ILE A 104 -13.48 -4.59 9.04
CA ILE A 104 -12.15 -4.27 9.60
C ILE A 104 -11.42 -3.17 8.83
N ARG A 105 -11.81 -2.90 7.57
CA ARG A 105 -11.22 -1.86 6.71
C ARG A 105 -12.29 -0.99 6.05
N GLU A 106 -11.97 0.30 5.91
CA GLU A 106 -12.66 1.26 5.06
C GLU A 106 -11.93 1.40 3.71
N ASP A 107 -12.51 2.15 2.76
CA ASP A 107 -11.93 2.41 1.43
C ASP A 107 -11.40 1.14 0.75
N LYS A 108 -12.32 0.17 0.60
CA LYS A 108 -11.98 -1.21 0.26
C LYS A 108 -12.67 -1.71 -1.00
N ALA A 109 -11.97 -2.59 -1.72
CA ALA A 109 -12.55 -3.48 -2.71
C ALA A 109 -12.63 -4.91 -2.16
N VAL A 110 -13.75 -5.58 -2.42
CA VAL A 110 -13.99 -6.95 -1.97
C VAL A 110 -14.02 -7.89 -3.18
N ILE A 111 -13.09 -8.84 -3.20
CA ILE A 111 -12.94 -9.84 -4.27
C ILE A 111 -13.68 -11.11 -3.86
N VAL A 112 -14.73 -11.46 -4.61
CA VAL A 112 -15.63 -12.58 -4.31
C VAL A 112 -16.05 -13.29 -5.59
N ARG A 113 -16.50 -14.54 -5.44
CA ARG A 113 -17.14 -15.25 -6.55
C ARG A 113 -18.51 -14.65 -6.86
N GLY A 114 -18.87 -14.63 -8.15
CA GLY A 114 -20.14 -14.09 -8.62
C GLY A 114 -21.38 -14.87 -8.14
N ASP A 115 -21.23 -16.13 -7.77
CA ASP A 115 -22.30 -17.03 -7.31
C ASP A 115 -22.56 -17.00 -5.80
N ARG A 116 -21.94 -16.05 -5.07
CA ARG A 116 -22.02 -15.93 -3.61
C ARG A 116 -22.70 -14.62 -3.17
N PRO A 117 -24.03 -14.48 -3.37
CA PRO A 117 -24.76 -13.29 -2.98
C PRO A 117 -24.73 -13.04 -1.47
N ASP A 118 -24.62 -14.10 -0.65
CA ASP A 118 -24.48 -14.00 0.80
C ASP A 118 -23.21 -13.24 1.21
N ILE A 119 -22.07 -13.49 0.54
CA ILE A 119 -20.82 -12.77 0.80
C ILE A 119 -20.86 -11.36 0.22
N GLN A 120 -21.40 -11.19 -1.00
CA GLN A 120 -21.56 -9.88 -1.62
C GLN A 120 -22.41 -8.95 -0.76
N MET A 121 -23.54 -9.44 -0.25
CA MET A 121 -24.39 -8.67 0.66
C MET A 121 -23.67 -8.34 1.96
N ALA A 122 -22.92 -9.28 2.55
CA ALA A 122 -22.17 -8.99 3.77
C ALA A 122 -21.15 -7.86 3.58
N ALA A 123 -20.50 -7.78 2.41
CA ALA A 123 -19.59 -6.69 2.07
C ALA A 123 -20.33 -5.35 1.94
N LEU A 124 -21.44 -5.33 1.20
CA LEU A 124 -22.27 -4.13 0.98
C LEU A 124 -22.90 -3.58 2.28
N HIS A 125 -23.13 -4.43 3.29
CA HIS A 125 -23.63 -4.01 4.60
C HIS A 125 -22.56 -3.35 5.49
N THR A 126 -21.30 -3.33 5.07
CA THR A 126 -20.23 -2.66 5.84
C THR A 126 -20.02 -1.24 5.36
N ARG A 127 -19.60 -0.36 6.26
CA ARG A 127 -19.39 1.05 5.92
C ARG A 127 -18.39 1.19 4.77
N HIS A 128 -18.74 2.10 3.89
CA HIS A 128 -17.84 2.81 3.00
C HIS A 128 -18.04 4.29 3.32
N PRO A 129 -16.97 5.11 3.45
CA PRO A 129 -17.16 6.55 3.62
C PRO A 129 -17.98 7.12 2.46
N ALA A 130 -18.83 8.10 2.80
CA ALA A 130 -19.75 8.79 1.90
C ALA A 130 -19.01 9.47 0.74
#